data_AF-A0A3D3B407-F1
#
_entry.id   AF-A0A3D3B407-F1
#
_cell.length_a   1.000
_cell.length_b   1.000
_cell.length_c   1.000
_cell.angle_alpha   90.00
_cell.angle_beta   90.00
_cell.angle_gamma   90.00
#
_symmetry.space_group_name_H-M   'P 1'
#
loop_
_entity.id
_entity.type
_entity.pdbx_description
1 polymer ?
#
loop_
_entity_poly.entity_id
_entity_poly.type
_entity_poly.pdbx_seq_one_letter_code
_entity_poly.pdbx_strand_id
1 'polypeptide(L)'
;MLRHLALPCVAAIAMASSLAVAQSPSPNGVKTLDPPGAIKAEGTWSLGARAGDFVFVAGMQGIDPATNILVQDPQARILRAFLNLELIAQSEGASLQDCVRLTVYVSDLHRYAPMVDKAQEQLWGKPPYPPRTMVEVQRLFDDDIVEIDSVFYAPVKK
;
A
#
# COMPACT_ATOMS: atom_id res chain seq x y z
N MET A 1 14.73 -57.75 44.04
CA MET A 1 15.15 -56.42 43.56
C MET A 1 14.18 -55.95 42.49
N LEU A 2 13.19 -55.15 42.89
CA LEU A 2 12.21 -54.51 42.00
C LEU A 2 12.92 -53.41 41.19
N ARG A 3 12.78 -53.41 39.87
CA ARG A 3 13.04 -52.23 39.04
C ARG A 3 11.87 -52.01 38.09
N HIS A 4 11.05 -51.02 38.45
CA HIS A 4 10.08 -50.38 37.57
C HIS A 4 10.82 -49.64 36.44
N LEU A 5 10.45 -49.90 35.18
CA LEU A 5 10.71 -48.96 34.09
C LEU A 5 9.37 -48.39 33.63
N ALA A 6 9.17 -47.10 33.92
CA ALA A 6 8.09 -46.30 33.39
C ALA A 6 8.43 -45.87 31.95
N LEU A 7 7.53 -46.13 31.00
CA LEU A 7 7.55 -45.48 29.69
C LEU A 7 7.04 -44.04 29.84
N PRO A 8 7.75 -43.00 29.35
CA PRO A 8 7.18 -41.67 29.28
C PRO A 8 6.26 -41.56 28.06
N CYS A 9 5.02 -41.14 28.33
CA CYS A 9 4.02 -40.77 27.35
C CYS A 9 4.46 -39.47 26.64
N VAL A 10 4.82 -39.55 25.36
CA VAL A 10 5.12 -38.36 24.55
C VAL A 10 3.79 -37.81 24.04
N ALA A 11 3.31 -36.75 24.69
CA ALA A 11 2.15 -36.00 24.22
C ALA A 11 2.52 -35.21 22.96
N ALA A 12 1.92 -35.55 21.83
CA ALA A 12 2.02 -34.79 20.59
C ALA A 12 1.17 -33.51 20.74
N ILE A 13 1.83 -32.35 20.85
CA ILE A 13 1.17 -31.05 20.81
C ILE A 13 0.90 -30.73 19.33
N ALA A 14 -0.35 -30.91 18.90
CA ALA A 14 -0.81 -30.40 17.63
C ALA A 14 -0.97 -28.88 17.73
N MET A 15 0.00 -28.13 17.19
CA MET A 15 -0.14 -26.69 16.95
C MET A 15 -1.11 -26.51 15.78
N ALA A 16 -2.40 -26.36 16.08
CA ALA A 16 -3.35 -25.84 15.12
C ALA A 16 -3.08 -24.33 14.95
N SER A 17 -2.31 -23.97 13.93
CA SER A 17 -2.17 -22.58 13.50
C SER A 17 -3.53 -22.11 12.98
N SER A 18 -4.25 -21.32 13.78
CA SER A 18 -5.48 -20.67 13.35
C SER A 18 -5.15 -19.69 12.24
N LEU A 19 -5.55 -20.01 11.01
CA LEU A 19 -5.65 -19.05 9.92
C LEU A 19 -6.71 -18.03 10.31
N ALA A 20 -6.28 -16.88 10.82
CA ALA A 20 -7.14 -15.73 10.95
C ALA A 20 -7.45 -15.22 9.53
N VAL A 21 -8.55 -15.72 8.97
CA VAL A 21 -9.17 -15.07 7.81
C VAL A 21 -9.83 -13.81 8.33
N ALA A 22 -9.13 -12.68 8.28
CA ALA A 22 -9.78 -11.38 8.40
C ALA A 22 -10.58 -11.14 7.11
N GLN A 23 -11.79 -11.69 7.06
CA GLN A 23 -12.76 -11.45 6.00
C GLN A 23 -13.26 -10.01 6.13
N SER A 24 -13.09 -9.23 5.07
CA SER A 24 -13.57 -7.85 5.00
C SER A 24 -15.12 -7.81 5.14
N PRO A 25 -15.70 -6.91 5.94
CA PRO A 25 -17.10 -6.95 6.39
C PRO A 25 -18.15 -6.51 5.35
N SER A 26 -17.76 -6.20 4.11
CA SER A 26 -18.69 -5.64 3.12
C SER A 26 -19.61 -6.72 2.52
N PRO A 27 -20.95 -6.58 2.60
CA PRO A 27 -21.89 -7.51 1.97
C PRO A 27 -21.83 -7.49 0.43
N ASN A 28 -21.16 -6.48 -0.14
CA ASN A 28 -20.99 -6.30 -1.58
C ASN A 28 -19.59 -6.74 -2.07
N GLY A 29 -18.81 -7.44 -1.24
CA GLY A 29 -17.53 -8.02 -1.65
C GLY A 29 -16.35 -7.03 -1.70
N VAL A 30 -16.45 -5.86 -1.04
CA VAL A 30 -15.30 -4.95 -0.89
C VAL A 30 -14.31 -5.55 0.12
N LYS A 31 -13.05 -5.71 -0.30
CA LYS A 31 -11.94 -6.22 0.52
C LYS A 31 -10.98 -5.09 0.92
N THR A 32 -10.82 -4.79 2.20
CA THR A 32 -9.76 -3.88 2.67
C THR A 32 -8.39 -4.52 2.54
N LEU A 33 -7.36 -3.69 2.31
CA LEU A 33 -6.00 -4.12 2.00
C LEU A 33 -5.01 -3.70 3.09
N ASP A 34 -4.18 -4.66 3.51
CA ASP A 34 -3.05 -4.47 4.41
C ASP A 34 -1.92 -5.45 4.01
N PRO A 35 -1.26 -5.24 2.86
CA PRO A 35 -0.29 -6.20 2.35
C PRO A 35 1.03 -6.14 3.14
N PRO A 36 1.71 -7.29 3.32
CA PRO A 36 3.00 -7.33 4.00
C PRO A 36 4.03 -6.38 3.37
N GLY A 37 4.76 -5.65 4.21
CA GLY A 37 5.80 -4.71 3.78
C GLY A 37 5.27 -3.33 3.38
N ALA A 38 3.96 -3.09 3.45
CA ALA A 38 3.39 -1.76 3.33
C ALA A 38 3.63 -0.90 4.59
N ILE A 39 3.36 0.39 4.47
CA ILE A 39 3.27 1.30 5.62
C ILE A 39 2.15 0.87 6.56
N LYS A 40 2.19 1.29 7.82
CA LYS A 40 1.13 0.95 8.77
C LYS A 40 0.03 2.00 8.73
N ALA A 41 -1.21 1.56 8.50
CA ALA A 41 -2.37 2.42 8.70
C ALA A 41 -2.60 2.67 10.20
N GLU A 42 -2.76 3.92 10.59
CA GLU A 42 -3.05 4.33 11.97
C GLU A 42 -4.38 5.11 12.03
N GLY A 43 -5.32 4.64 12.85
CA GLY A 43 -6.63 5.29 13.02
C GLY A 43 -7.75 4.61 12.21
N THR A 44 -8.63 5.40 11.61
CA THR A 44 -9.91 4.94 11.03
C THR A 44 -9.87 4.85 9.50
N TRP A 45 -8.78 4.35 8.92
CA TRP A 45 -8.60 4.21 7.47
C TRP A 45 -7.82 2.92 7.12
N SER A 46 -7.82 2.54 5.84
CA SER A 46 -7.10 1.38 5.32
C SER A 46 -6.25 1.77 4.13
N LEU A 47 -5.15 1.06 3.89
CA LEU A 47 -4.18 1.38 2.84
C LEU A 47 -4.79 1.30 1.43
N GLY A 48 -5.77 0.43 1.26
CA GLY A 48 -6.57 0.37 0.06
C GLY A 48 -7.80 -0.52 0.25
N ALA A 49 -8.57 -0.61 -0.81
CA ALA A 49 -9.70 -1.51 -0.92
C ALA A 49 -9.81 -2.06 -2.34
N ARG A 50 -10.18 -3.32 -2.46
CA ARG A 50 -10.57 -3.94 -3.73
C ARG A 50 -12.08 -4.06 -3.82
N ALA A 51 -12.64 -3.67 -4.96
CA ALA A 51 -14.05 -3.87 -5.30
C ALA A 51 -14.16 -4.40 -6.74
N GLY A 52 -14.42 -5.70 -6.87
CA GLY A 52 -14.45 -6.38 -8.17
C GLY A 52 -13.09 -6.34 -8.86
N ASP A 53 -13.05 -5.70 -10.03
CA ASP A 53 -11.85 -5.54 -10.87
C ASP A 53 -11.06 -4.26 -10.57
N PHE A 54 -11.48 -3.44 -9.59
CA PHE A 54 -10.79 -2.20 -9.26
C PHE A 54 -10.13 -2.27 -7.89
N VAL A 55 -8.94 -1.68 -7.81
CA VAL A 55 -8.16 -1.51 -6.59
C VAL A 55 -8.03 -0.01 -6.34
N PHE A 56 -8.56 0.42 -5.21
CA PHE A 56 -8.51 1.79 -4.73
C PHE A 56 -7.41 1.85 -3.69
N VAL A 57 -6.40 2.68 -3.93
CA VAL A 57 -5.29 2.89 -2.99
C VAL A 57 -5.50 4.25 -2.35
N ALA A 58 -5.48 4.28 -1.01
CA ALA A 58 -5.61 5.53 -0.26
C ALA A 58 -4.47 6.51 -0.59
N GLY A 59 -4.60 7.76 -0.16
CA GLY A 59 -3.55 8.77 -0.29
C GLY A 59 -2.23 8.30 0.31
N MET A 60 -1.23 8.05 -0.54
CA MET A 60 0.08 7.56 -0.12
C MET A 60 1.07 8.72 0.04
N GLN A 61 1.62 8.82 1.24
CA GLN A 61 2.75 9.67 1.59
C GLN A 61 4.09 8.96 1.33
N GLY A 62 5.18 9.73 1.33
CA GLY A 62 6.54 9.23 1.17
C GLY A 62 7.15 8.63 2.44
N ILE A 63 6.40 7.76 3.11
CA ILE A 63 6.78 7.09 4.35
C ILE A 63 7.65 5.85 4.04
N ASP A 64 8.74 5.67 4.78
CA ASP A 64 9.52 4.43 4.72
C ASP A 64 8.79 3.30 5.49
N PRO A 65 8.38 2.20 4.83
CA PRO A 65 7.62 1.13 5.48
C PRO A 65 8.39 0.41 6.60
N ALA A 66 9.73 0.48 6.63
CA ALA A 66 10.53 -0.12 7.69
C ALA A 66 10.47 0.69 9.01
N THR A 67 10.31 2.01 8.91
CA THR A 67 10.37 2.92 10.06
C THR A 67 9.04 3.60 10.38
N ASN A 68 8.10 3.61 9.42
CA ASN A 68 6.86 4.38 9.45
C ASN A 68 7.08 5.89 9.62
N ILE A 69 8.20 6.42 9.08
CA ILE A 69 8.57 7.84 9.14
C ILE A 69 8.72 8.40 7.71
N LEU A 70 8.41 9.69 7.52
CA LEU A 70 8.66 10.41 6.27
C LEU A 70 10.14 10.38 5.87
N VAL A 71 10.40 10.00 4.62
CA VAL A 71 11.73 10.09 4.01
C VAL A 71 12.18 11.55 3.97
N GLN A 72 13.40 11.86 4.42
CA GLN A 72 13.81 13.25 4.62
C GLN A 72 14.06 14.02 3.31
N ASP A 73 14.74 13.40 2.34
CA ASP A 73 15.00 14.04 1.04
C ASP A 73 13.68 14.21 0.24
N PRO A 74 13.33 15.41 -0.23
CA PRO A 74 12.07 15.65 -0.94
C PRO A 74 11.86 14.80 -2.20
N GLN A 75 12.91 14.64 -3.01
CA GLN A 75 12.83 13.86 -4.25
C GLN A 75 12.63 12.37 -3.94
N ALA A 76 13.38 11.84 -2.97
CA ALA A 76 13.24 10.46 -2.51
C ALA A 76 11.90 10.22 -1.81
N ARG A 77 11.36 11.23 -1.10
CA ARG A 77 10.04 11.17 -0.47
C ARG A 77 8.93 11.04 -1.51
N ILE A 78 8.97 11.86 -2.55
CA ILE A 78 8.00 11.78 -3.66
C ILE A 78 8.10 10.43 -4.37
N LEU A 79 9.31 9.95 -4.66
CA LEU A 79 9.50 8.62 -5.22
C LEU A 79 8.93 7.53 -4.29
N ARG A 80 9.17 7.64 -2.98
CA ARG A 80 8.64 6.69 -2.00
C ARG A 80 7.12 6.67 -1.98
N ALA A 81 6.43 7.80 -2.14
CA ALA A 81 4.97 7.84 -2.23
C ALA A 81 4.44 6.98 -3.39
N PHE A 82 5.08 7.08 -4.56
CA PHE A 82 4.75 6.21 -5.70
C PHE A 82 5.11 4.73 -5.48
N LEU A 83 6.22 4.44 -4.79
CA LEU A 83 6.56 3.05 -4.48
C LEU A 83 5.58 2.43 -3.47
N ASN A 84 5.07 3.23 -2.53
CA ASN A 84 4.08 2.78 -1.56
C ASN A 84 2.74 2.44 -2.24
N LEU A 85 2.25 3.29 -3.15
CA LEU A 85 1.03 2.98 -3.91
C LEU A 85 1.23 1.79 -4.86
N GLU A 86 2.42 1.66 -5.47
CA GLU A 86 2.77 0.51 -6.31
C GLU A 86 2.69 -0.80 -5.53
N LEU A 87 3.27 -0.85 -4.33
CA LEU A 87 3.26 -2.04 -3.47
C LEU A 87 1.83 -2.49 -3.19
N ILE A 88 0.94 -1.56 -2.86
CA ILE A 88 -0.47 -1.88 -2.57
C ILE A 88 -1.17 -2.40 -3.82
N ALA A 89 -0.98 -1.77 -4.98
CA ALA A 89 -1.54 -2.25 -6.24
C ALA A 89 -1.02 -3.65 -6.64
N GLN A 90 0.29 -3.90 -6.50
CA GLN A 90 0.94 -5.17 -6.79
C GLN A 90 0.42 -6.30 -5.91
N SER A 91 0.05 -6.01 -4.66
CA SER A 91 -0.54 -7.01 -3.76
C SER A 91 -1.87 -7.59 -4.27
N GLU A 92 -2.55 -6.87 -5.17
CA GLU A 92 -3.80 -7.27 -5.80
C GLU A 92 -3.64 -7.60 -7.29
N GLY A 93 -2.39 -7.80 -7.74
CA GLY A 93 -2.06 -8.25 -9.09
C GLY A 93 -2.05 -7.16 -10.17
N ALA A 94 -2.12 -5.88 -9.79
CA ALA A 94 -1.94 -4.75 -10.70
C ALA A 94 -0.47 -4.32 -10.79
N SER A 95 -0.09 -3.77 -11.93
CA SER A 95 1.15 -3.03 -12.13
C SER A 95 0.87 -1.53 -12.26
N LEU A 96 1.93 -0.73 -12.29
CA LEU A 96 1.82 0.71 -12.60
C LEU A 96 1.14 0.99 -13.95
N GLN A 97 1.24 0.07 -14.91
CA GLN A 97 0.61 0.20 -16.22
C GLN A 97 -0.91 0.07 -16.16
N ASP A 98 -1.43 -0.50 -15.07
CA ASP A 98 -2.87 -0.67 -14.87
C ASP A 98 -3.50 0.48 -14.06
N CYS A 99 -2.73 1.53 -13.77
CA CYS A 99 -3.23 2.73 -13.11
C CYS A 99 -4.21 3.47 -14.02
N VAL A 100 -5.45 3.64 -13.57
CA VAL A 100 -6.50 4.34 -14.34
C VAL A 100 -6.65 5.80 -13.96
N ARG A 101 -6.22 6.17 -12.74
CA ARG A 101 -6.26 7.55 -12.25
C ARG A 101 -5.25 7.79 -11.14
N LEU A 102 -4.59 8.95 -11.21
CA LEU A 102 -3.81 9.54 -10.13
C LEU A 102 -4.40 10.90 -9.73
N THR A 103 -4.48 11.14 -8.43
CA THR A 103 -4.67 12.49 -7.87
C THR A 103 -3.49 12.80 -6.96
N VAL A 104 -2.69 13.79 -7.32
CA VAL A 104 -1.50 14.21 -6.58
C VAL A 104 -1.78 15.51 -5.86
N TYR A 105 -1.60 15.53 -4.54
CA TYR A 105 -1.65 16.72 -3.72
C TYR A 105 -0.23 17.13 -3.33
N VAL A 106 0.07 18.43 -3.42
CA VAL A 106 1.37 18.98 -3.03
C VAL A 106 1.19 20.25 -2.22
N SER A 107 2.12 20.54 -1.30
CA SER A 107 2.05 21.76 -0.48
C SER A 107 2.63 23.01 -1.15
N ASP A 108 3.38 22.84 -2.25
CA ASP A 108 3.90 23.90 -3.12
C ASP A 108 4.07 23.32 -4.53
N LEU A 109 3.18 23.72 -5.44
CA LEU A 109 3.13 23.16 -6.79
C LEU A 109 4.32 23.59 -7.63
N HIS A 110 4.78 24.83 -7.48
CA HIS A 110 5.96 25.32 -8.21
C HIS A 110 7.22 24.55 -7.82
N ARG A 111 7.36 24.22 -6.53
CA ARG A 111 8.51 23.52 -6.00
C ARG A 111 8.50 22.03 -6.30
N TYR A 112 7.35 21.37 -6.16
CA TYR A 112 7.29 19.90 -6.14
C TYR A 112 6.79 19.28 -7.44
N ALA A 113 6.04 19.99 -8.29
CA ALA A 113 5.56 19.42 -9.55
C ALA A 113 6.69 18.84 -10.43
N PRO A 114 7.85 19.52 -10.62
CA PRO A 114 8.96 18.94 -11.40
C PRO A 114 9.54 17.65 -10.79
N MET A 115 9.50 17.52 -9.45
CA MET A 115 9.99 16.32 -8.76
C MET A 115 9.02 15.15 -8.90
N VAL A 116 7.71 15.43 -8.87
CA VAL A 116 6.65 14.44 -9.15
C VAL A 116 6.76 13.96 -10.59
N ASP A 117 6.95 14.86 -11.55
CA ASP A 117 7.12 14.51 -12.96
C ASP A 117 8.31 13.57 -13.15
N LYS A 118 9.46 13.92 -12.57
CA LYS A 118 10.66 13.07 -12.60
C LYS A 118 10.45 11.71 -11.97
N ALA A 119 9.75 11.63 -10.83
CA ALA A 119 9.47 10.36 -10.16
C ALA A 119 8.54 9.48 -11.01
N GLN A 120 7.51 10.07 -11.62
CA GLN A 120 6.59 9.36 -12.49
C GLN A 120 7.28 8.90 -13.78
N GLU A 121 8.13 9.74 -14.40
CA GLU A 121 8.97 9.35 -15.54
C GLU A 121 9.93 8.21 -15.20
N GLN A 122 10.53 8.23 -14.01
CA GLN A 122 11.41 7.15 -13.56
C GLN A 122 10.68 5.81 -13.47
N LEU A 123 9.41 5.81 -13.06
CA LEU A 123 8.64 4.59 -12.81
C LEU A 123 7.85 4.10 -14.04
N TRP A 124 7.24 5.01 -14.81
CA TRP A 124 6.50 4.67 -16.04
C TRP A 124 7.39 4.66 -17.29
N GLY A 125 8.58 5.25 -17.22
CA GLY A 125 9.44 5.47 -18.37
C GLY A 125 8.87 6.58 -19.27
N LYS A 126 8.30 6.18 -20.40
CA LYS A 126 7.82 7.09 -21.46
C LYS A 126 6.30 7.00 -21.64
N PRO A 127 5.66 7.97 -22.32
CA PRO A 127 4.22 7.92 -22.57
C PRO A 127 3.75 6.62 -23.24
N PRO A 128 2.48 6.21 -23.05
CA PRO A 128 1.42 6.96 -22.35
C PRO A 128 1.51 6.88 -20.82
N TYR A 129 1.18 7.98 -20.15
CA TYR A 129 1.03 8.06 -18.70
C TYR A 129 -0.45 7.94 -18.30
N PRO A 130 -0.78 7.47 -17.08
CA PRO A 130 -2.15 7.43 -16.62
C PRO A 130 -2.73 8.86 -16.49
N PRO A 131 -4.06 9.03 -16.62
CA PRO A 131 -4.71 10.29 -16.31
C PRO A 131 -4.33 10.78 -14.91
N ARG A 132 -3.87 12.04 -14.81
CA ARG A 132 -3.41 12.64 -13.55
C ARG A 132 -4.00 14.03 -13.34
N THR A 133 -4.43 14.29 -12.11
CA THR A 133 -4.73 15.63 -11.60
C THR A 133 -3.70 15.99 -10.54
N MET A 134 -3.15 17.20 -10.56
CA MET A 134 -2.27 17.71 -9.50
C MET A 134 -2.86 18.98 -8.89
N VAL A 135 -2.91 19.06 -7.57
CA VAL A 135 -3.54 20.17 -6.83
C VAL A 135 -2.59 20.66 -5.74
N GLU A 136 -2.40 21.98 -5.67
CA GLU A 136 -1.76 22.60 -4.50
C GLU A 136 -2.76 22.67 -3.35
N VAL A 137 -2.35 22.24 -2.16
CA VAL A 137 -3.18 22.29 -0.95
C VAL A 137 -2.48 23.07 0.15
N GLN A 138 -3.25 23.68 1.05
CA GLN A 138 -2.70 24.48 2.15
C GLN A 138 -1.83 23.64 3.09
N ARG A 139 -2.20 22.37 3.33
CA ARG A 139 -1.53 21.49 4.27
C ARG A 139 -1.88 20.03 3.99
N LEU A 140 -0.91 19.13 4.20
CA LEU A 140 -1.07 17.68 4.21
C LEU A 140 -0.90 17.15 5.64
N PHE A 141 -1.30 15.91 5.89
CA PHE A 141 -1.05 15.25 7.17
C PHE A 141 0.46 15.18 7.47
N ASP A 142 0.85 15.18 8.75
CA ASP A 142 2.26 15.22 9.21
C ASP A 142 3.14 16.34 8.61
N ASP A 143 2.53 17.44 8.15
CA ASP A 143 3.24 18.53 7.46
C ASP A 143 4.05 18.04 6.23
N ASP A 144 3.53 17.01 5.55
CA ASP A 144 4.18 16.46 4.37
C ASP A 144 4.11 17.41 3.14
N ILE A 145 4.85 17.05 2.11
CA ILE A 145 5.00 17.80 0.86
C ILE A 145 4.21 17.21 -0.30
N VAL A 146 3.82 15.93 -0.19
CA VAL A 146 3.16 15.17 -1.25
C VAL A 146 2.26 14.08 -0.68
N GLU A 147 1.09 13.88 -1.30
CA GLU A 147 0.22 12.73 -1.06
C GLU A 147 -0.42 12.31 -2.38
N ILE A 148 -0.46 11.00 -2.66
CA ILE A 148 -0.91 10.47 -3.96
C ILE A 148 -2.03 9.45 -3.76
N ASP A 149 -3.24 9.82 -4.17
CA ASP A 149 -4.41 8.95 -4.27
C ASP A 149 -4.48 8.30 -5.65
N SER A 150 -4.89 7.03 -5.71
CA SER A 150 -4.89 6.31 -6.99
C SER A 150 -5.91 5.19 -7.10
N VAL A 151 -6.29 4.91 -8.35
CA VAL A 151 -7.14 3.77 -8.72
C VAL A 151 -6.45 2.95 -9.79
N PHE A 152 -6.50 1.64 -9.63
CA PHE A 152 -5.95 0.66 -10.54
C PHE A 152 -7.04 -0.29 -11.04
N TYR A 153 -6.88 -0.74 -12.28
CA TYR A 153 -7.64 -1.86 -12.82
C TYR A 153 -6.85 -3.15 -12.62
N ALA A 154 -7.47 -4.19 -12.11
CA ALA A 154 -6.86 -5.48 -11.85
C ALA A 154 -7.93 -6.55 -12.07
N PRO A 155 -8.19 -7.02 -13.28
CA PRO A 155 -9.30 -7.95 -13.51
C PRO A 155 -9.08 -9.28 -12.79
N VAL A 156 -10.11 -9.77 -12.08
CA VAL A 156 -10.07 -11.12 -11.52
C VAL A 156 -10.12 -12.11 -12.67
N LYS A 157 -9.04 -12.90 -12.86
CA LYS A 157 -9.07 -14.00 -13.84
C LYS A 157 -10.18 -14.98 -13.44
N LYS A 158 -11.15 -15.18 -14.32
CA LYS A 158 -12.23 -16.16 -14.17
C LYS A 158 -11.71 -17.58 -14.33
#